data_AF-A0A3Q0JLG2-F1
#
_entry.id   AF-A0A3Q0JLG2-F1
#
_cell.length_a   1.000
_cell.length_b   1.000
_cell.length_c   1.000
_cell.angle_alpha   90.00
_cell.angle_beta   90.00
_cell.angle_gamma   90.00
#
_symmetry.space_group_name_H-M   'P 1'
#
loop_
_entity.id
_entity.type
_entity.pdbx_description
1 polymer ?
#
loop_
_entity_poly.entity_id
_entity_poly.type
_entity_poly.pdbx_seq_one_letter_code
_entity_poly.pdbx_strand_id
1 'polypeptide(L)'
;MNVNVFLEDMFEGYQGSDLCDPDKCIPRLFKVRKNMTLDKLLEEIAKTLGYPVEQIRLWPLQTRQNNTTRPSYLDLEKDASKSVLDASTQSPWPVWVETLSPEEGGEAGGGVKKSTALPPFDKDAEVLFFFKLYEPRRKQISYLGHAYLHMTESIDKIVELVNSRAGYPASTKLVVYEEIQANMIRPLHPGARTLDSALENIMDGDILIFQKEEDGALAATGPNELPTVRDYFQLIVYVLESFKDYIEPEVLEGDNKYDAGVHGLQDAEKGVTFENLPPVLHLHLMRFQYDPVTDCSVKFND
;
A
#
# COMPACT_ATOMS: atom_id res chain seq x y z
N MET A 1 -4.48 -24.33 11.73
CA MET A 1 -3.63 -23.34 11.04
C MET A 1 -4.12 -21.96 11.42
N ASN A 2 -3.28 -20.96 11.21
CA ASN A 2 -3.57 -19.58 11.56
C ASN A 2 -4.06 -18.84 10.32
N VAL A 3 -5.19 -18.14 10.46
CA VAL A 3 -5.70 -17.17 9.49
C VAL A 3 -5.59 -15.80 10.13
N ASN A 4 -4.85 -14.90 9.48
CA ASN A 4 -4.66 -13.53 9.92
C ASN A 4 -5.68 -12.65 9.19
N VAL A 5 -6.69 -12.19 9.91
CA VAL A 5 -7.77 -11.36 9.36
C VAL A 5 -7.43 -9.88 9.53
N PHE A 6 -7.41 -9.16 8.42
CA PHE A 6 -7.23 -7.72 8.34
C PHE A 6 -8.56 -7.04 8.00
N LEU A 7 -8.79 -5.85 8.53
CA LEU A 7 -9.96 -5.03 8.29
C LEU A 7 -9.53 -3.72 7.63
N GLU A 8 -10.49 -3.03 7.00
CA GLU A 8 -10.21 -1.84 6.19
C GLU A 8 -9.70 -0.64 7.01
N ASP A 9 -10.02 -0.55 8.31
CA ASP A 9 -9.51 0.51 9.21
C ASP A 9 -7.98 0.52 9.32
N MET A 10 -7.34 -0.62 9.03
CA MET A 10 -5.88 -0.75 9.03
C MET A 10 -5.21 -0.03 7.85
N PHE A 11 -5.98 0.29 6.81
CA PHE A 11 -5.49 1.01 5.62
C PHE A 11 -5.50 2.52 5.85
N GLU A 12 -6.33 3.00 6.78
CA GLU A 12 -6.47 4.40 7.09
C GLU A 12 -5.18 4.99 7.69
N GLY A 13 -4.80 6.17 7.21
CA GLY A 13 -3.61 6.88 7.69
C GLY A 13 -2.27 6.29 7.27
N TYR A 14 -2.23 5.15 6.58
CA TYR A 14 -0.99 4.59 6.08
C TYR A 14 -0.38 5.47 4.97
N GLN A 15 0.91 5.79 5.14
CA GLN A 15 1.64 6.75 4.29
C GLN A 15 2.55 6.07 3.26
N GLY A 16 2.70 4.74 3.32
CA GLY A 16 3.62 3.99 2.47
C GLY A 16 2.95 3.36 1.24
N SER A 17 3.73 2.49 0.58
CA SER A 17 3.29 1.69 -0.56
C SER A 17 2.50 0.48 -0.09
N ASP A 18 1.60 -0.02 -0.93
CA ASP A 18 0.54 -0.98 -0.63
C ASP A 18 -0.51 -0.42 0.33
N LEU A 19 -1.35 -1.28 0.90
CA LEU A 19 -2.50 -0.86 1.68
C LEU A 19 -2.18 -0.57 3.13
N CYS A 20 -1.15 -1.20 3.69
CA CYS A 20 -0.86 -1.11 5.11
C CYS A 20 0.61 -1.43 5.42
N ASP A 21 1.07 -0.99 6.59
CA ASP A 21 2.43 -1.28 7.07
C ASP A 21 2.50 -2.71 7.64
N PRO A 22 3.27 -3.63 7.03
CA PRO A 22 3.30 -5.03 7.47
C PRO A 22 3.79 -5.20 8.91
N ASP A 23 4.59 -4.28 9.44
CA ASP A 23 5.15 -4.36 10.79
C ASP A 23 4.22 -3.76 11.85
N LYS A 24 3.30 -2.87 11.45
CA LYS A 24 2.35 -2.22 12.36
C LYS A 24 0.92 -2.77 12.25
N CYS A 25 0.61 -3.47 11.16
CA CYS A 25 -0.68 -4.08 10.97
C CYS A 25 -0.86 -5.31 11.86
N ILE A 26 -1.57 -5.14 12.98
CA ILE A 26 -1.92 -6.23 13.91
C ILE A 26 -3.19 -6.92 13.41
N PRO A 27 -3.11 -8.17 12.88
CA PRO A 27 -4.30 -8.89 12.43
C PRO A 27 -5.11 -9.47 13.59
N ARG A 28 -6.38 -9.74 13.32
CA ARG A 28 -7.19 -10.63 14.16
C ARG A 28 -6.83 -12.07 13.85
N LEU A 29 -6.29 -12.78 14.84
CA LEU A 29 -5.84 -14.16 14.66
C LEU A 29 -6.97 -15.17 14.86
N PHE A 30 -7.27 -15.94 13.82
CA PHE A 30 -8.18 -17.09 13.87
C PHE A 30 -7.38 -18.40 13.83
N LYS A 31 -7.57 -19.25 14.84
CA LYS A 31 -6.97 -20.59 14.89
C LYS A 31 -8.01 -21.63 14.47
N VAL A 32 -7.88 -22.11 13.24
CA VAL A 32 -8.87 -23.02 12.62
C VAL A 32 -8.30 -24.39 12.30
N ARG A 33 -9.16 -25.40 12.14
CA ARG A 33 -8.70 -26.72 11.68
C ARG A 33 -8.34 -26.66 10.19
N LYS A 34 -7.27 -27.35 9.78
CA LYS A 34 -6.80 -27.36 8.38
C LYS A 34 -7.88 -27.86 7.41
N ASN A 35 -8.66 -28.85 7.85
CA ASN A 35 -9.75 -29.48 7.10
C ASN A 35 -11.11 -28.79 7.29
N MET A 36 -11.16 -27.65 8.00
CA MET A 36 -12.36 -26.80 8.02
C MET A 36 -12.64 -26.32 6.60
N THR A 37 -13.91 -26.20 6.23
CA THR A 37 -14.32 -25.72 4.91
C THR A 37 -14.40 -24.18 4.88
N LEU A 38 -14.29 -23.58 3.69
CA LEU A 38 -14.29 -22.12 3.53
C LEU A 38 -15.62 -21.47 3.95
N ASP A 39 -16.75 -22.12 3.68
CA ASP A 39 -18.08 -21.67 4.13
C ASP A 39 -18.15 -21.51 5.66
N LYS A 40 -17.66 -22.50 6.40
CA LYS A 40 -17.62 -22.46 7.86
C LYS A 40 -16.63 -21.41 8.38
N LEU A 41 -15.51 -21.22 7.68
CA LEU A 41 -14.56 -20.16 8.04
C LEU A 41 -15.23 -18.79 7.90
N LEU A 42 -15.95 -18.56 6.80
CA LEU A 42 -16.71 -17.34 6.55
C LEU A 42 -17.76 -17.12 7.66
N GLU A 43 -18.53 -18.14 8.02
CA GLU A 43 -19.49 -18.09 9.13
C GLU A 43 -18.82 -17.75 10.49
N GLU A 44 -17.68 -18.36 10.81
CA GLU A 44 -16.95 -18.08 12.05
C GLU A 44 -16.41 -16.64 12.09
N ILE A 45 -15.88 -16.14 10.97
CA ILE A 45 -15.42 -14.76 10.84
C ILE A 45 -16.60 -13.79 10.98
N ALA A 46 -17.67 -14.00 10.20
CA ALA A 46 -18.89 -13.17 10.23
C ALA A 46 -19.45 -13.06 11.65
N LYS A 47 -19.63 -14.20 12.32
CA LYS A 47 -20.10 -14.26 13.71
C LYS A 47 -19.18 -13.51 14.68
N THR A 48 -17.86 -13.63 14.52
CA THR A 48 -16.88 -12.97 15.40
C THR A 48 -16.83 -11.47 15.17
N LEU A 49 -17.00 -11.02 13.93
CA LEU A 49 -17.04 -9.60 13.57
C LEU A 49 -18.41 -8.97 13.83
N GLY A 50 -19.46 -9.77 14.04
CA GLY A 50 -20.82 -9.29 14.28
C GLY A 50 -21.57 -8.90 13.00
N TYR A 51 -21.21 -9.49 11.86
CA TYR A 51 -21.85 -9.26 10.56
C TYR A 51 -22.64 -10.49 10.09
N PRO A 52 -23.74 -10.32 9.34
CA PRO A 52 -24.28 -11.34 8.46
C PRO A 52 -23.24 -11.78 7.41
N VAL A 53 -23.33 -13.04 6.97
CA VAL A 53 -22.40 -13.60 5.97
C VAL A 53 -22.49 -12.83 4.64
N GLU A 54 -23.69 -12.38 4.28
CA GLU A 54 -23.97 -11.64 3.05
C GLU A 54 -23.37 -10.23 3.06
N GLN A 55 -22.93 -9.73 4.23
CA GLN A 55 -22.34 -8.41 4.41
C GLN A 55 -20.82 -8.43 4.49
N ILE A 56 -20.18 -9.59 4.29
CA ILE A 56 -18.73 -9.71 4.27
C ILE A 56 -18.23 -10.50 3.06
N ARG A 57 -16.99 -10.21 2.63
CA ARG A 57 -16.32 -10.94 1.56
C ARG A 57 -14.84 -11.12 1.91
N LEU A 58 -14.30 -12.30 1.60
CA LEU A 58 -12.90 -12.63 1.88
C LEU A 58 -12.05 -12.33 0.66
N TRP A 59 -10.97 -11.60 0.88
CA TRP A 59 -9.95 -11.28 -0.12
C TRP A 59 -8.58 -11.71 0.40
N PRO A 60 -8.07 -12.89 0.00
CA PRO A 60 -6.73 -13.32 0.37
C PRO A 60 -5.68 -12.29 -0.06
N LEU A 61 -4.77 -11.94 0.84
CA LEU A 61 -3.65 -11.06 0.52
C LEU A 61 -2.52 -11.91 -0.07
N GLN A 62 -2.10 -11.60 -1.29
CA GLN A 62 -1.04 -12.31 -1.99
C GLN A 62 0.14 -11.39 -2.29
N THR A 63 1.34 -11.90 -2.03
CA THR A 63 2.57 -11.23 -2.48
C THR A 63 2.79 -11.53 -3.96
N ARG A 64 2.79 -10.48 -4.77
CA ARG A 64 3.02 -10.52 -6.21
C ARG A 64 4.52 -10.62 -6.52
N GLN A 65 4.87 -10.89 -7.79
CA GLN A 65 6.28 -11.02 -8.24
C GLN A 65 7.11 -9.75 -8.02
N ASN A 66 6.44 -8.60 -7.94
CA ASN A 66 7.03 -7.29 -7.75
C ASN A 66 7.16 -6.89 -6.26
N ASN A 67 7.02 -7.86 -5.35
CA ASN A 67 7.07 -7.73 -3.89
C ASN A 67 5.96 -6.86 -3.26
N THR A 68 4.92 -6.50 -4.01
CA THR A 68 3.71 -5.89 -3.43
C THR A 68 2.82 -6.97 -2.82
N THR A 69 2.12 -6.66 -1.74
CA THR A 69 1.08 -7.52 -1.15
C THR A 69 -0.29 -6.91 -1.39
N ARG A 70 -1.11 -7.54 -2.24
CA ARG A 70 -2.41 -7.03 -2.64
C ARG A 70 -3.54 -8.06 -2.43
N PRO A 71 -4.78 -7.60 -2.20
CA PRO A 71 -5.98 -8.43 -2.26
C PRO A 71 -6.04 -9.21 -3.59
N SER A 72 -6.61 -10.40 -3.53
CA SER A 72 -6.82 -11.27 -4.70
C SER A 72 -8.20 -11.90 -4.62
N TYR A 73 -8.81 -12.15 -5.77
CA TYR A 73 -10.14 -12.74 -5.83
C TYR A 73 -10.14 -14.18 -5.28
N LEU A 74 -11.18 -14.49 -4.50
CA LEU A 74 -11.50 -15.83 -4.02
C LEU A 74 -12.96 -16.15 -4.39
N ASP A 75 -13.14 -17.16 -5.23
CA ASP A 75 -14.46 -17.63 -5.67
C ASP A 75 -15.12 -18.47 -4.58
N LEU A 76 -15.70 -17.82 -3.57
CA LEU A 76 -16.34 -18.49 -2.44
C LEU A 76 -17.53 -19.35 -2.86
N GLU A 77 -18.24 -19.03 -3.94
CA GLU A 77 -19.37 -19.84 -4.41
C GLU A 77 -18.90 -21.21 -4.93
N LYS A 78 -17.84 -21.20 -5.73
CA LYS A 78 -17.24 -22.42 -6.27
C LYS A 78 -16.42 -23.19 -5.23
N ASP A 79 -15.73 -22.47 -4.36
CA ASP A 79 -14.72 -23.03 -3.46
C ASP A 79 -15.21 -23.22 -2.02
N ALA A 80 -16.47 -22.89 -1.70
CA ALA A 80 -17.07 -23.02 -0.36
C ALA A 80 -16.73 -24.34 0.36
N SER A 81 -16.75 -25.46 -0.37
CA SER A 81 -16.51 -26.81 0.17
C SER A 81 -15.03 -27.21 0.25
N LYS A 82 -14.11 -26.43 -0.34
CA LYS A 82 -12.67 -26.67 -0.21
C LYS A 82 -12.22 -26.44 1.22
N SER A 83 -11.17 -27.16 1.61
CA SER A 83 -10.59 -26.96 2.94
C SER A 83 -9.80 -25.64 2.99
N VAL A 84 -9.72 -25.03 4.18
CA VAL A 84 -8.90 -23.83 4.41
C VAL A 84 -7.44 -24.08 4.02
N LEU A 85 -6.92 -25.29 4.24
CA LEU A 85 -5.57 -25.65 3.82
C LEU A 85 -5.40 -25.60 2.30
N ASP A 86 -6.36 -26.13 1.55
CA ASP A 86 -6.29 -26.19 0.08
C ASP A 86 -6.48 -24.81 -0.56
N ALA A 87 -7.22 -23.91 0.10
CA ALA A 87 -7.42 -22.54 -0.35
C ALA A 87 -6.28 -21.59 0.04
N SER A 88 -5.57 -21.88 1.14
CA SER A 88 -4.51 -21.02 1.64
C SER A 88 -3.27 -21.02 0.74
N THR A 89 -2.72 -19.85 0.49
CA THR A 89 -1.47 -19.67 -0.29
C THR A 89 -0.22 -19.68 0.59
N GLN A 90 -0.38 -19.41 1.88
CA GLN A 90 0.70 -19.34 2.87
C GLN A 90 0.18 -19.60 4.29
N SER A 91 1.09 -19.80 5.25
CA SER A 91 0.76 -20.01 6.66
C SER A 91 1.66 -19.16 7.55
N PRO A 92 1.12 -18.21 8.36
CA PRO A 92 -0.30 -17.87 8.51
C PRO A 92 -0.92 -17.32 7.21
N TRP A 93 -2.19 -17.59 6.97
CA TRP A 93 -2.90 -17.15 5.76
C TRP A 93 -3.49 -15.75 5.96
N PRO A 94 -2.99 -14.70 5.28
CA PRO A 94 -3.50 -13.35 5.42
C PRO A 94 -4.72 -13.15 4.54
N VAL A 95 -5.80 -12.62 5.14
CA VAL A 95 -7.06 -12.38 4.46
C VAL A 95 -7.58 -11.02 4.88
N TRP A 96 -7.82 -10.14 3.92
CA TRP A 96 -8.62 -8.94 4.15
C TRP A 96 -10.10 -9.31 4.10
N VAL A 97 -10.87 -8.83 5.08
CA VAL A 97 -12.31 -9.01 5.13
C VAL A 97 -12.96 -7.68 4.83
N GLU A 98 -13.52 -7.59 3.63
CA GLU A 98 -14.39 -6.48 3.24
C GLU A 98 -15.70 -6.61 4.02
N THR A 99 -16.21 -5.48 4.51
CA THR A 99 -17.46 -5.42 5.27
C THR A 99 -18.34 -4.30 4.72
N LEU A 100 -19.65 -4.52 4.66
CA LEU A 100 -20.59 -3.45 4.31
C LEU A 100 -20.50 -2.32 5.35
N SER A 101 -20.37 -1.07 4.89
CA SER A 101 -20.25 0.08 5.81
C SER A 101 -21.48 0.19 6.73
N PRO A 102 -21.34 0.54 8.02
CA PRO A 102 -22.46 0.82 8.91
C PRO A 102 -23.34 1.99 8.45
N GLU A 103 -22.83 2.88 7.60
CA GLU A 103 -23.64 3.93 6.97
C GLU A 103 -24.55 3.35 5.89
N GLU A 104 -24.15 2.23 5.29
CA GLU A 104 -24.87 1.52 4.23
C GLU A 104 -25.74 0.36 4.78
N GLY A 105 -25.46 -0.17 5.97
CA GLY A 105 -26.22 -1.25 6.65
C GLY A 105 -26.87 -0.84 8.00
N GLY A 106 -28.05 -1.36 8.36
CA GLY A 106 -28.75 -1.10 9.66
C GLY A 106 -30.16 -0.50 9.59
N GLU A 107 -30.88 -0.43 10.73
CA GLU A 107 -32.26 0.10 10.81
C GLU A 107 -32.33 1.63 10.66
N ALA A 108 -33.33 2.08 9.90
CA ALA A 108 -33.46 3.44 9.40
C ALA A 108 -33.84 4.45 10.49
N GLY A 109 -32.96 5.42 10.73
CA GLY A 109 -33.38 6.80 10.96
C GLY A 109 -33.23 7.57 9.63
N GLY A 110 -34.33 7.86 8.92
CA GLY A 110 -34.31 8.81 7.81
C GLY A 110 -34.52 8.29 6.37
N GLY A 111 -35.24 7.18 6.15
CA GLY A 111 -35.88 6.90 4.85
C GLY A 111 -34.99 6.45 3.69
N VAL A 112 -33.68 6.26 3.87
CA VAL A 112 -32.79 5.64 2.87
C VAL A 112 -32.88 4.12 3.01
N LYS A 113 -33.15 3.40 1.91
CA LYS A 113 -33.05 1.93 1.86
C LYS A 113 -31.59 1.54 2.06
N LYS A 114 -31.24 1.09 3.26
CA LYS A 114 -29.94 0.51 3.57
C LYS A 114 -29.79 -0.87 2.92
N SER A 115 -28.61 -1.16 2.39
CA SER A 115 -28.31 -2.44 1.75
C SER A 115 -28.26 -3.55 2.78
N THR A 116 -28.73 -4.75 2.41
CA THR A 116 -28.70 -5.93 3.29
C THR A 116 -27.51 -6.83 3.03
N ALA A 117 -26.78 -6.62 1.94
CA ALA A 117 -25.65 -7.41 1.49
C ALA A 117 -24.59 -6.52 0.79
N LEU A 118 -23.36 -7.02 0.68
CA LEU A 118 -22.36 -6.43 -0.20
C LEU A 118 -22.82 -6.49 -1.67
N PRO A 119 -22.43 -5.53 -2.51
CA PRO A 119 -22.75 -5.57 -3.93
C PRO A 119 -22.17 -6.84 -4.57
N PRO A 120 -22.88 -7.44 -5.55
CA PRO A 120 -22.33 -8.56 -6.30
C PRO A 120 -21.03 -8.11 -7.00
N PHE A 121 -20.13 -9.05 -7.24
CA PHE A 121 -18.88 -8.82 -7.95
C PHE A 121 -18.81 -9.73 -9.16
N ASP A 122 -18.83 -9.14 -10.36
CA ASP A 122 -18.66 -9.88 -11.61
C ASP A 122 -17.17 -10.01 -11.95
N LYS A 123 -16.57 -11.13 -11.54
CA LYS A 123 -15.14 -11.41 -11.74
C LYS A 123 -14.66 -11.36 -13.21
N ASP A 124 -15.58 -11.44 -14.17
CA ASP A 124 -15.26 -11.48 -15.60
C ASP A 124 -15.32 -10.07 -16.24
N ALA A 125 -15.93 -9.09 -15.55
CA ALA A 125 -16.18 -7.74 -16.07
C ALA A 125 -15.66 -6.63 -15.15
N GLU A 126 -15.61 -6.88 -13.83
CA GLU A 126 -15.24 -5.94 -12.78
C GLU A 126 -13.90 -6.29 -12.16
N VAL A 127 -13.25 -5.26 -11.62
CA VAL A 127 -11.99 -5.37 -10.89
C VAL A 127 -12.09 -4.54 -9.61
N LEU A 128 -11.57 -5.08 -8.51
CA LEU A 128 -11.42 -4.37 -7.25
C LEU A 128 -10.25 -3.38 -7.32
N PHE A 129 -10.54 -2.08 -7.21
CA PHE A 129 -9.54 -1.01 -7.10
C PHE A 129 -9.54 -0.35 -5.73
N PHE A 130 -8.37 0.11 -5.32
CA PHE A 130 -8.16 0.91 -4.11
C PHE A 130 -7.76 2.34 -4.48
N PHE A 131 -8.22 3.32 -3.70
CA PHE A 131 -7.97 4.72 -3.98
C PHE A 131 -7.17 5.38 -2.86
N LYS A 132 -6.16 6.14 -3.27
CA LYS A 132 -5.38 7.03 -2.41
C LYS A 132 -5.44 8.45 -2.97
N LEU A 133 -5.27 9.44 -2.11
CA LEU A 133 -5.18 10.83 -2.48
C LEU A 133 -3.88 11.40 -1.91
N TYR A 134 -3.04 11.94 -2.78
CA TYR A 134 -1.85 12.67 -2.38
C TYR A 134 -2.14 14.17 -2.30
N GLU A 135 -1.77 14.78 -1.17
CA GLU A 135 -1.89 16.21 -0.94
C GLU A 135 -0.49 16.87 -0.85
N PRO A 136 0.02 17.46 -1.95
CA PRO A 136 1.39 18.01 -2.00
C PRO A 136 1.70 19.02 -0.89
N ARG A 137 0.73 19.88 -0.55
CA ARG A 137 0.88 20.91 0.49
C ARG A 137 1.14 20.31 1.88
N ARG A 138 0.56 19.14 2.15
CA ARG A 138 0.67 18.44 3.44
C ARG A 138 1.72 17.33 3.41
N LYS A 139 2.14 16.90 2.22
CA LYS A 139 3.03 15.74 1.98
C LYS A 139 2.45 14.49 2.64
N GLN A 140 1.15 14.28 2.42
CA GLN A 140 0.37 13.22 3.05
C GLN A 140 -0.41 12.42 2.01
N ILE A 141 -0.58 11.14 2.31
CA ILE A 141 -1.44 10.20 1.60
C ILE A 141 -2.69 9.96 2.45
N SER A 142 -3.86 10.08 1.82
CA SER A 142 -5.15 9.81 2.42
C SER A 142 -5.79 8.62 1.71
N TYR A 143 -6.20 7.60 2.46
CA TYR A 143 -6.95 6.47 1.91
C TYR A 143 -8.40 6.89 1.61
N LEU A 144 -8.91 6.52 0.44
CA LEU A 144 -10.26 6.88 -0.03
C LEU A 144 -11.13 5.63 -0.30
N GLY A 145 -10.87 4.52 0.39
CA GLY A 145 -11.63 3.29 0.25
C GLY A 145 -11.31 2.52 -1.02
N HIS A 146 -12.22 1.61 -1.37
CA HIS A 146 -12.16 0.77 -2.56
C HIS A 146 -13.44 0.87 -3.40
N ALA A 147 -13.44 0.28 -4.60
CA ALA A 147 -14.63 0.11 -5.43
C ALA A 147 -14.46 -1.03 -6.44
N TYR A 148 -15.58 -1.62 -6.85
CA TYR A 148 -15.67 -2.46 -8.05
C TYR A 148 -15.88 -1.59 -9.26
N LEU A 149 -14.96 -1.67 -10.22
CA LEU A 149 -15.03 -0.91 -11.45
C LEU A 149 -15.02 -1.86 -12.64
N HIS A 150 -15.90 -1.60 -13.61
CA HIS A 150 -15.85 -2.29 -14.89
C HIS A 150 -14.56 -1.92 -15.63
N MET A 151 -13.95 -2.86 -16.36
CA MET A 151 -12.68 -2.60 -17.07
C MET A 151 -12.78 -1.46 -18.11
N THR A 152 -13.97 -1.22 -18.65
CA THR A 152 -14.26 -0.10 -19.58
C THR A 152 -14.83 1.14 -18.89
N GLU A 153 -14.79 1.21 -17.56
CA GLU A 153 -15.31 2.37 -16.82
C GLU A 153 -14.55 3.64 -17.19
N SER A 154 -15.29 4.75 -17.32
CA SER A 154 -14.71 6.02 -17.71
C SER A 154 -13.87 6.63 -16.59
N ILE A 155 -12.67 7.10 -16.93
CA ILE A 155 -11.78 7.78 -15.98
C ILE A 155 -12.47 9.01 -15.37
N ASP A 156 -13.28 9.74 -16.14
CA ASP A 156 -13.99 10.93 -15.67
C ASP A 156 -14.97 10.58 -14.53
N LYS A 157 -15.69 9.46 -14.62
CA LYS A 157 -16.58 8.98 -13.55
C LYS A 157 -15.82 8.57 -12.30
N ILE A 158 -14.63 7.97 -12.46
CA ILE A 158 -13.77 7.60 -11.32
C ILE A 158 -13.28 8.88 -10.63
N VAL A 159 -12.90 9.91 -11.39
CA VAL A 159 -12.55 11.23 -10.86
C VAL A 159 -13.73 11.87 -10.12
N GLU A 160 -14.96 11.78 -10.65
CA GLU A 160 -16.17 12.25 -9.97
C GLU A 160 -16.41 11.52 -8.63
N LEU A 161 -16.27 10.19 -8.61
CA LEU A 161 -16.36 9.37 -7.40
C LEU A 161 -15.32 9.83 -6.36
N VAL A 162 -14.07 10.00 -6.78
CA VAL A 162 -12.99 10.42 -5.89
C VAL A 162 -13.19 11.85 -5.39
N ASN A 163 -13.64 12.77 -6.24
CA ASN A 163 -13.99 14.12 -5.83
C ASN A 163 -15.07 14.10 -4.74
N SER A 164 -16.11 13.27 -4.89
CA SER A 164 -17.14 13.08 -3.87
C SER A 164 -16.55 12.58 -2.55
N ARG A 165 -15.74 11.51 -2.58
CA ARG A 165 -15.09 10.94 -1.38
C ARG A 165 -14.11 11.89 -0.70
N ALA A 166 -13.41 12.72 -1.49
CA ALA A 166 -12.46 13.72 -0.98
C ALA A 166 -13.15 15.03 -0.52
N GLY A 167 -14.47 15.17 -0.71
CA GLY A 167 -15.21 16.40 -0.40
C GLY A 167 -14.85 17.57 -1.32
N TYR A 168 -14.38 17.29 -2.54
CA TYR A 168 -14.03 18.29 -3.54
C TYR A 168 -15.22 18.64 -4.44
N PRO A 169 -15.25 19.86 -5.01
CA PRO A 169 -16.17 20.16 -6.11
C PRO A 169 -16.02 19.16 -7.26
N ALA A 170 -17.13 18.72 -7.86
CA ALA A 170 -17.10 17.76 -8.97
C ALA A 170 -16.27 18.25 -10.18
N SER A 171 -16.13 19.56 -10.36
CA SER A 171 -15.30 20.17 -11.41
C SER A 171 -13.79 20.17 -11.11
N THR A 172 -13.38 19.65 -9.95
CA THR A 172 -11.96 19.63 -9.56
C THR A 172 -11.21 18.66 -10.47
N LYS A 173 -10.17 19.17 -11.11
CA LYS A 173 -9.31 18.36 -11.98
C LYS A 173 -8.31 17.59 -11.14
N LEU A 174 -8.30 16.28 -11.33
CA LEU A 174 -7.36 15.37 -10.69
C LEU A 174 -6.46 14.74 -11.75
N VAL A 175 -5.17 14.66 -11.43
CA VAL A 175 -4.22 13.80 -12.12
C VAL A 175 -4.25 12.44 -11.42
N VAL A 176 -4.21 11.37 -12.21
CA VAL A 176 -4.32 10.00 -11.72
C VAL A 176 -3.02 9.25 -12.01
N TYR A 177 -2.55 8.53 -11.01
CA TYR A 177 -1.37 7.69 -11.05
C TYR A 177 -1.74 6.26 -10.68
N GLU A 178 -1.04 5.30 -11.25
CA GLU A 178 -1.03 3.91 -10.85
C GLU A 178 0.14 3.65 -9.89
N GLU A 179 -0.13 3.01 -8.76
CA GLU A 179 0.89 2.50 -7.85
C GLU A 179 1.20 1.04 -8.17
N ILE A 180 2.20 0.83 -9.04
CA ILE A 180 2.65 -0.51 -9.44
C ILE A 180 3.43 -1.18 -8.31
N GLN A 181 4.39 -0.44 -7.72
CA GLN A 181 5.20 -0.84 -6.57
C GLN A 181 5.86 0.40 -5.94
N ALA A 182 6.54 0.25 -4.80
CA ALA A 182 7.08 1.35 -3.98
C ALA A 182 7.91 2.41 -4.74
N ASN A 183 8.73 1.99 -5.72
CA ASN A 183 9.58 2.87 -6.52
C ASN A 183 9.03 3.15 -7.94
N MET A 184 7.81 2.71 -8.24
CA MET A 184 7.23 2.79 -9.57
C MET A 184 5.78 3.30 -9.51
N ILE A 185 5.67 4.63 -9.47
CA ILE A 185 4.41 5.36 -9.58
C ILE A 185 4.33 5.96 -10.99
N ARG A 186 3.30 5.60 -11.76
CA ARG A 186 3.16 6.02 -13.16
C ARG A 186 1.89 6.83 -13.37
N PRO A 187 1.93 7.96 -14.09
CA PRO A 187 0.68 8.58 -14.55
C PRO A 187 -0.04 7.64 -15.51
N LEU A 188 -1.37 7.70 -15.54
CA LEU A 188 -2.16 6.97 -16.53
C LEU A 188 -1.75 7.35 -17.97
N HIS A 189 -1.96 6.44 -18.92
CA HIS A 189 -1.62 6.67 -20.34
C HIS A 189 -2.28 7.96 -20.86
N PRO A 190 -1.52 8.90 -21.44
CA PRO A 190 -2.07 10.18 -21.91
C PRO A 190 -3.20 10.00 -22.94
N GLY A 191 -4.33 10.66 -22.70
CA GLY A 191 -5.49 10.61 -23.60
C GLY A 191 -6.36 9.36 -23.47
N ALA A 192 -6.01 8.43 -22.56
CA ALA A 192 -6.89 7.32 -22.20
C ALA A 192 -8.25 7.84 -21.69
N ARG A 193 -9.32 7.08 -21.97
CA ARG A 193 -10.69 7.43 -21.60
C ARG A 193 -11.31 6.44 -20.62
N THR A 194 -10.82 5.20 -20.65
CA THR A 194 -11.31 4.05 -19.90
C THR A 194 -10.14 3.34 -19.22
N LEU A 195 -10.41 2.59 -18.14
CA LEU A 195 -9.38 1.90 -17.35
C LEU A 195 -8.51 0.95 -18.18
N ASP A 196 -9.12 0.10 -19.01
CA ASP A 196 -8.44 -0.86 -19.90
C ASP A 196 -7.50 -0.20 -20.93
N SER A 197 -7.79 1.04 -21.34
CA SER A 197 -6.90 1.83 -22.19
C SER A 197 -5.82 2.60 -21.42
N ALA A 198 -6.00 2.77 -20.10
CA ALA A 198 -5.16 3.59 -19.24
C ALA A 198 -4.08 2.81 -18.48
N LEU A 199 -4.34 1.54 -18.20
CA LEU A 199 -3.55 0.66 -17.34
C LEU A 199 -3.07 -0.58 -18.09
N GLU A 200 -1.96 -1.16 -17.64
CA GLU A 200 -1.44 -2.41 -18.18
C GLU A 200 -1.56 -3.53 -17.13
N ASN A 201 -2.00 -4.72 -17.54
CA ASN A 201 -2.12 -5.89 -16.64
C ASN A 201 -2.98 -5.64 -15.40
N ILE A 202 -4.16 -5.06 -15.59
CA ILE A 202 -5.12 -4.79 -14.51
C ILE A 202 -5.41 -6.06 -13.70
N MET A 203 -5.35 -5.94 -12.37
CA MET A 203 -5.63 -7.01 -11.42
C MET A 203 -6.40 -6.49 -10.20
N ASP A 204 -7.15 -7.38 -9.55
CA ASP A 204 -7.76 -7.07 -8.25
C ASP A 204 -6.70 -6.62 -7.25
N GLY A 205 -7.00 -5.55 -6.53
CA GLY A 205 -6.09 -4.94 -5.57
C GLY A 205 -5.15 -3.88 -6.15
N ASP A 206 -5.30 -3.50 -7.42
CA ASP A 206 -4.56 -2.36 -7.99
C ASP A 206 -4.95 -1.05 -7.29
N ILE A 207 -3.98 -0.14 -7.17
CA ILE A 207 -4.12 1.12 -6.44
C ILE A 207 -3.99 2.28 -7.42
N LEU A 208 -5.00 3.14 -7.43
CA LEU A 208 -4.97 4.44 -8.10
C LEU A 208 -4.73 5.53 -7.08
N ILE A 209 -3.76 6.40 -7.35
CA ILE A 209 -3.45 7.57 -6.53
C ILE A 209 -3.84 8.83 -7.28
N PHE A 210 -4.65 9.66 -6.64
CA PHE A 210 -5.16 10.90 -7.18
C PHE A 210 -4.42 12.10 -6.58
N GLN A 211 -4.31 13.17 -7.36
CA GLN A 211 -3.71 14.42 -6.91
C GLN A 211 -4.40 15.58 -7.63
N LYS A 212 -4.66 16.70 -6.94
CA LYS A 212 -5.14 17.91 -7.62
C LYS A 212 -4.11 18.44 -8.62
N GLU A 213 -4.55 18.72 -9.83
CA GLU A 213 -3.70 19.26 -10.90
C GLU A 213 -3.05 20.61 -10.49
N GLU A 214 -3.83 21.48 -9.85
CA GLU A 214 -3.37 22.81 -9.41
C GLU A 214 -2.30 22.75 -8.30
N ASP A 215 -2.39 21.76 -7.40
CA ASP A 215 -1.47 21.66 -6.26
C ASP A 215 -0.07 21.22 -6.69
N GLY A 216 0.03 20.39 -7.73
CA GLY A 216 1.34 20.03 -8.29
C GLY A 216 2.07 21.21 -8.93
N ALA A 217 1.32 22.10 -9.61
CA ALA A 217 1.90 23.28 -10.24
C ALA A 217 2.35 24.33 -9.20
N LEU A 218 1.57 24.51 -8.14
CA LEU A 218 1.90 25.44 -7.05
C LEU A 218 3.09 24.94 -6.22
N ALA A 219 3.17 23.63 -5.99
CA ALA A 219 4.22 23.02 -5.18
C ALA A 219 5.58 22.87 -5.90
N ALA A 220 5.71 23.39 -7.13
CA ALA A 220 6.95 23.31 -7.90
C ALA A 220 7.93 24.46 -7.62
N THR A 221 7.63 25.36 -6.68
CA THR A 221 8.28 26.69 -6.59
C THR A 221 9.24 26.88 -5.41
N GLY A 222 9.43 25.89 -4.53
CA GLY A 222 10.36 25.97 -3.40
C GLY A 222 11.35 24.79 -3.28
N PRO A 223 12.50 25.02 -2.61
CA PRO A 223 13.47 23.95 -2.33
C PRO A 223 12.91 22.98 -1.27
N ASN A 224 13.00 21.66 -1.52
CA ASN A 224 12.42 20.56 -0.73
C ASN A 224 10.89 20.39 -0.83
N GLU A 225 10.30 20.73 -1.96
CA GLU A 225 8.91 20.40 -2.24
C GLU A 225 8.77 19.02 -2.88
N LEU A 226 7.64 18.36 -2.61
CA LEU A 226 7.27 17.06 -3.16
C LEU A 226 6.04 17.30 -4.05
N PRO A 227 6.20 17.94 -5.22
CA PRO A 227 5.07 18.44 -6.00
C PRO A 227 4.20 17.32 -6.55
N THR A 228 4.76 16.13 -6.76
CA THR A 228 4.00 14.97 -7.21
C THR A 228 4.08 13.82 -6.22
N VAL A 229 3.08 12.94 -6.29
CA VAL A 229 3.10 11.67 -5.54
C VAL A 229 4.30 10.80 -5.92
N ARG A 230 4.80 10.92 -7.15
CA ARG A 230 6.03 10.22 -7.58
C ARG A 230 7.23 10.72 -6.77
N ASP A 231 7.39 12.03 -6.62
CA ASP A 231 8.47 12.61 -5.82
C ASP A 231 8.38 12.17 -4.36
N TYR A 232 7.17 12.11 -3.82
CA TYR A 232 6.88 11.65 -2.46
C TYR A 232 7.37 10.21 -2.22
N PHE A 233 6.96 9.26 -3.06
CA PHE A 233 7.38 7.87 -2.92
C PHE A 233 8.87 7.68 -3.24
N GLN A 234 9.40 8.43 -4.20
CA GLN A 234 10.82 8.39 -4.52
C GLN A 234 11.68 8.83 -3.33
N LEU A 235 11.26 9.88 -2.60
CA LEU A 235 11.94 10.30 -1.37
C LEU A 235 11.94 9.19 -0.31
N ILE A 236 10.79 8.54 -0.08
CA ILE A 236 10.70 7.44 0.90
C ILE A 236 11.71 6.35 0.57
N VAL A 237 11.76 5.91 -0.70
CA VAL A 237 12.69 4.88 -1.17
C VAL A 237 14.14 5.33 -0.94
N TYR A 238 14.52 6.53 -1.37
CA TYR A 238 15.89 7.03 -1.21
C TYR A 238 16.32 7.17 0.25
N VAL A 239 15.42 7.61 1.13
CA VAL A 239 15.72 7.71 2.55
C VAL A 239 15.97 6.31 3.13
N LEU A 240 15.11 5.34 2.82
CA LEU A 240 15.27 3.96 3.30
C LEU A 240 16.53 3.28 2.74
N GLU A 241 16.85 3.48 1.47
CA GLU A 241 18.10 3.01 0.86
C GLU A 241 19.32 3.65 1.54
N SER A 242 19.30 4.97 1.76
CA SER A 242 20.38 5.66 2.47
C SER A 242 20.61 5.10 3.88
N PHE A 243 19.55 4.74 4.60
CA PHE A 243 19.68 4.10 5.91
C PHE A 243 20.27 2.70 5.82
N LYS A 244 19.89 1.90 4.81
CA LYS A 244 20.45 0.56 4.58
C LYS A 244 21.94 0.64 4.27
N ASP A 245 22.33 1.54 3.37
CA ASP A 245 23.72 1.76 2.99
C ASP A 245 24.55 2.24 4.20
N TYR A 246 23.97 3.09 5.05
CA TYR A 246 24.66 3.61 6.24
C TYR A 246 24.96 2.53 7.30
N ILE A 247 24.13 1.48 7.40
CA ILE A 247 24.31 0.40 8.38
C ILE A 247 24.97 -0.86 7.80
N GLU A 248 25.33 -0.85 6.51
CA GLU A 248 25.98 -1.99 5.87
C GLU A 248 27.36 -2.24 6.53
N PRO A 249 27.62 -3.45 7.07
CA PRO A 249 28.89 -3.74 7.72
C PRO A 249 30.00 -3.91 6.69
N GLU A 250 31.15 -3.31 6.97
CA GLU A 250 32.40 -3.58 6.28
C GLU A 250 33.00 -4.89 6.80
N VAL A 251 33.22 -5.84 5.91
CA VAL A 251 33.86 -7.12 6.23
C VAL A 251 35.39 -6.95 6.16
N LEU A 252 36.05 -7.11 7.31
CA LEU A 252 37.48 -6.96 7.53
C LEU A 252 38.14 -8.34 7.56
N GLU A 253 38.53 -8.86 6.39
CA GLU A 253 39.14 -10.18 6.21
C GLU A 253 40.43 -10.13 5.38
N GLY A 254 41.18 -11.23 5.38
CA GLY A 254 42.40 -11.38 4.58
C GLY A 254 43.48 -10.36 4.96
N ASP A 255 43.87 -9.52 4.00
CA ASP A 255 44.87 -8.47 4.20
C ASP A 255 44.29 -7.23 4.93
N ASN A 256 42.95 -7.11 5.05
CA ASN A 256 42.25 -5.99 5.71
C ASN A 256 41.68 -6.39 7.09
N LYS A 257 42.31 -7.36 7.77
CA LYS A 257 41.89 -7.81 9.11
C LYS A 257 41.94 -6.70 10.15
N TYR A 258 41.03 -6.77 11.13
CA TYR A 258 40.98 -5.85 12.26
C TYR A 258 42.11 -6.15 13.27
N ASP A 259 42.83 -5.13 13.70
CA ASP A 259 43.81 -5.26 14.78
C ASP A 259 43.12 -5.21 16.15
N ALA A 260 42.95 -6.38 16.76
CA ALA A 260 42.36 -6.53 18.10
C ALA A 260 43.40 -6.38 19.23
N GLY A 261 44.55 -5.74 18.97
CA GLY A 261 45.60 -5.46 19.94
C GLY A 261 46.24 -6.73 20.47
N VAL A 262 45.98 -7.06 21.75
CA VAL A 262 46.56 -8.25 22.40
C VAL A 262 46.13 -9.58 21.75
N HIS A 263 45.04 -9.55 20.99
CA HIS A 263 44.53 -10.72 20.26
C HIS A 263 45.02 -10.78 18.79
N GLY A 264 45.81 -9.81 18.32
CA GLY A 264 46.34 -9.76 16.96
C GLY A 264 45.28 -9.48 15.88
N LEU A 265 45.64 -9.77 14.62
CA LEU A 265 44.76 -9.57 13.46
C LEU A 265 43.62 -10.60 13.44
N GLN A 266 42.39 -10.11 13.44
CA GLN A 266 41.17 -10.92 13.47
C GLN A 266 40.29 -10.60 12.27
N ASP A 267 39.56 -11.61 11.80
CA ASP A 267 38.42 -11.35 10.91
C ASP A 267 37.31 -10.67 11.72
N ALA A 268 36.71 -9.62 11.17
CA ALA A 268 35.71 -8.83 11.87
C ALA A 268 34.69 -8.21 10.91
N GLU A 269 33.51 -7.89 11.44
CA GLU A 269 32.54 -7.01 10.79
C GLU A 269 32.53 -5.67 11.52
N LYS A 270 32.73 -4.59 10.78
CA LYS A 270 32.76 -3.23 11.33
C LYS A 270 31.63 -2.42 10.71
N GLY A 271 30.77 -1.84 11.53
CA GLY A 271 29.66 -1.03 11.03
C GLY A 271 29.00 -0.20 12.12
N VAL A 272 27.87 0.41 11.77
CA VAL A 272 27.00 1.15 12.68
C VAL A 272 25.63 0.51 12.66
N THR A 273 24.95 0.46 13.81
CA THR A 273 23.56 0.03 13.91
C THR A 273 22.73 1.09 14.62
N PHE A 274 21.46 1.21 14.26
CA PHE A 274 20.52 2.06 14.97
C PHE A 274 19.79 1.25 16.03
N GLU A 275 19.95 1.61 17.30
CA GLU A 275 19.13 1.01 18.37
C GLU A 275 17.72 1.60 18.40
N ASN A 276 17.62 2.94 18.31
CA ASN A 276 16.36 3.68 18.30
C ASN A 276 16.52 4.99 17.54
N LEU A 277 15.43 5.49 16.96
CA LEU A 277 15.37 6.83 16.39
C LEU A 277 14.73 7.82 17.37
N PRO A 278 15.17 9.09 17.41
CA PRO A 278 14.49 10.12 18.19
C PRO A 278 13.08 10.37 17.63
N PRO A 279 12.13 10.89 18.44
CA PRO A 279 10.78 11.23 17.97
C PRO A 279 10.75 12.21 16.79
N VAL A 280 11.77 13.05 16.69
CA VAL A 280 12.02 13.92 15.54
C VAL A 280 13.45 13.67 15.07
N LEU A 281 13.58 13.15 13.85
CA LEU A 281 14.86 12.86 13.22
C LEU A 281 15.24 13.99 12.27
N HIS A 282 16.38 14.63 12.53
CA HIS A 282 16.96 15.64 11.66
C HIS A 282 18.05 15.01 10.80
N LEU A 283 17.85 14.98 9.48
CA LEU A 283 18.83 14.47 8.53
C LEU A 283 19.63 15.60 7.90
N HIS A 284 20.94 15.58 8.12
CA HIS A 284 21.88 16.46 7.43
C HIS A 284 22.33 15.77 6.15
N LEU A 285 21.93 16.32 5.01
CA LEU A 285 22.38 15.81 3.71
C LEU A 285 23.88 16.10 3.57
N MET A 286 24.66 15.08 3.25
CA MET A 286 26.07 15.22 2.84
C MET A 286 26.10 15.95 1.50
N ARG A 287 26.31 17.26 1.54
CA ARG A 287 26.32 18.14 0.36
C ARG A 287 27.71 18.41 -0.18
N PHE A 288 28.75 17.84 0.41
CA PHE A 288 30.13 18.05 0.00
C PHE A 288 30.79 16.70 -0.26
N GLN A 289 31.35 16.54 -1.45
CA GLN A 289 32.22 15.41 -1.77
C GLN A 289 33.62 15.96 -2.06
N TYR A 290 34.64 15.27 -1.55
CA TYR A 290 36.02 15.60 -1.88
C TYR A 290 36.31 15.16 -3.32
N ASP A 291 36.76 16.09 -4.15
CA ASP A 291 37.26 15.81 -5.49
C ASP A 291 38.79 15.70 -5.45
N PRO A 292 39.35 14.49 -5.61
CA PRO A 292 40.80 14.28 -5.56
C PRO A 292 41.55 14.91 -6.74
N VAL A 293 40.86 15.28 -7.83
CA VAL A 293 41.47 15.94 -8.99
C VAL A 293 41.70 17.42 -8.72
N THR A 294 40.75 18.07 -8.06
CA THR A 294 40.80 19.51 -7.75
C THR A 294 41.28 19.81 -6.32
N ASP A 295 41.52 18.78 -5.50
CA ASP A 295 41.92 18.89 -4.08
C ASP A 295 40.99 19.81 -3.28
N CYS A 296 39.69 19.77 -3.62
CA CYS A 296 38.67 20.65 -3.07
C CYS A 296 37.42 19.87 -2.68
N SER A 297 36.71 20.34 -1.66
CA SER A 297 35.34 19.89 -1.37
C SER A 297 34.38 20.56 -2.32
N VAL A 298 33.78 19.80 -3.22
CA VAL A 298 32.78 20.28 -4.17
C VAL A 298 31.40 20.10 -3.58
N LYS A 299 30.60 21.17 -3.61
CA LYS A 299 29.20 21.13 -3.17
C LYS A 299 28.32 20.58 -4.29
N PHE A 300 27.47 19.60 -3.99
CA PHE A 300 26.53 19.02 -4.95
C PHE A 300 25.09 19.55 -4.72
N ASN A 301 24.34 19.71 -5.81
CA ASN A 301 22.93 20.14 -5.89
C ASN A 301 22.65 21.59 -5.42
N ASP A 302 23.14 22.58 -6.17
CA ASP A 302 22.64 23.98 -6.13
C ASP A 302 21.61 24.24 -7.24
#